data_AF-A0A8S0RDR5-F1
#
_entry.id   AF-A0A8S0RDR5-F1
#
_cell.length_a   1.000
_cell.length_b   1.000
_cell.length_c   1.000
_cell.angle_alpha   90.00
_cell.angle_beta   90.00
_cell.angle_gamma   90.00
#
_symmetry.space_group_name_H-M   'P 1'
#
loop_
_entity.id
_entity.type
_entity.pdbx_description
1 polymer ?
#
loop_
_entity_poly.entity_id
_entity_poly.type
_entity_poly.pdbx_seq_one_letter_code
_entity_poly.pdbx_strand_id
1 'polypeptide(L)'
;MENSGDHQDVIVPPVEGVAGGGTAYGWSETVARDPTLLKGMIDPTKVHSSELLHVWCMPSTANVGPQDMPRALEPVSFFELARNERESVQIAIRPKVSWAGLGIAGTVQVQCTDLCSTSGDRLVVGESLRIRRVVPVLGVPDALVPLAMPLTQLNLYPGETTAIWVSVDVPNAQPPGQYEGEVIITATGDVAESTTQFLGKSERHQLYRELKNYLDVVEPIDGKSPDELVERVKSATSSLRKVLLSPPFSDLFTDNGLVDMMDEDAITNYSIRLKLTLTVWDFVLPATPSLPAVIG
;
A
#
# COMPACT_ATOMS: atom_id res chain seq x y z
N MET A 1 -13.27 22.35 63.14
CA MET A 1 -14.71 22.15 62.92
C MET A 1 -15.13 23.24 61.95
N GLU A 2 -14.92 23.04 60.65
CA GLU A 2 -15.77 22.29 59.69
C GLU A 2 -16.95 23.12 59.17
N ASN A 3 -16.95 23.31 57.84
CA ASN A 3 -18.05 23.50 56.88
C ASN A 3 -19.04 24.68 57.04
N SER A 4 -19.61 25.30 56.00
CA SER A 4 -19.74 25.06 54.53
C SER A 4 -20.35 26.37 53.95
N GLY A 5 -19.95 26.96 52.82
CA GLY A 5 -20.20 26.52 51.44
C GLY A 5 -21.43 27.23 50.85
N ASP A 6 -21.22 28.25 49.99
CA ASP A 6 -22.04 28.51 48.78
C ASP A 6 -21.47 29.71 47.98
N HIS A 7 -20.90 29.46 46.79
CA HIS A 7 -20.74 30.50 45.77
C HIS A 7 -21.10 29.93 44.41
N GLN A 8 -22.14 30.53 43.83
CA GLN A 8 -22.81 30.19 42.60
C GLN A 8 -21.84 30.16 41.40
N ASP A 9 -21.89 29.07 40.64
CA ASP A 9 -21.26 28.92 39.34
C ASP A 9 -21.89 29.91 38.33
N VAL A 10 -21.16 30.99 38.05
CA VAL A 10 -21.40 31.82 36.86
C VAL A 10 -20.57 31.25 35.73
N ILE A 11 -21.25 30.53 34.84
CA ILE A 11 -20.68 30.04 33.57
C ILE A 11 -20.44 31.24 32.67
N VAL A 12 -19.18 31.61 32.46
CA VAL A 12 -18.76 32.55 31.42
C VAL A 12 -18.30 31.72 30.21
N PRO A 13 -18.87 31.93 29.00
CA PRO A 13 -18.44 31.20 27.81
C PRO A 13 -17.04 31.67 27.37
N PRO A 14 -16.17 30.77 26.85
CA PRO A 14 -14.84 31.18 26.42
C PRO A 14 -14.95 32.03 25.13
N VAL A 15 -14.23 33.15 25.19
CA VAL A 15 -14.13 34.18 24.14
C VAL A 15 -13.48 33.60 22.88
N GLU A 16 -14.14 33.83 21.75
CA GLU A 16 -13.67 33.51 20.41
C GLU A 16 -12.61 34.53 19.97
N GLY A 17 -11.46 34.04 19.48
CA GLY A 17 -10.49 34.84 18.74
C GLY A 17 -9.24 35.26 19.49
N VAL A 18 -8.26 34.36 19.58
CA VAL A 18 -6.83 34.74 19.54
C VAL A 18 -6.11 33.77 18.59
N ALA A 19 -5.73 34.29 17.43
CA ALA A 19 -4.81 33.63 16.52
C ALA A 19 -3.42 33.55 17.21
N GLY A 20 -2.92 32.33 17.39
CA GLY A 20 -1.60 32.09 17.96
C GLY A 20 -1.31 30.58 18.01
N GLY A 21 -0.14 30.20 17.49
CA GLY A 21 0.37 28.83 17.32
C GLY A 21 -0.18 27.78 18.28
N GLY A 22 -0.97 26.86 17.74
CA GLY A 22 -1.44 25.68 18.46
C GLY A 22 -0.47 24.52 18.27
N THR A 23 0.28 24.20 19.33
CA THR A 23 0.83 22.86 19.52
C THR A 23 -0.33 21.87 19.51
N ALA A 24 -0.38 21.00 18.50
CA ALA A 24 -1.41 19.99 18.36
C ALA A 24 -1.30 18.97 19.50
N TYR A 25 -2.04 19.21 20.58
CA TYR A 25 -2.31 18.19 21.59
C TYR A 25 -3.20 17.11 20.96
N GLY A 26 -2.80 15.85 21.15
CA GLY A 26 -3.46 14.68 20.56
C GLY A 26 -4.94 14.60 20.96
N TRP A 27 -5.79 14.39 19.96
CA TRP A 27 -7.21 14.17 20.15
C TRP A 27 -7.51 12.68 20.00
N SER A 28 -7.96 12.08 21.09
CA SER A 28 -8.59 10.76 21.15
C SER A 28 -10.08 10.92 20.91
N GLU A 29 -10.61 10.38 19.81
CA GLU A 29 -12.04 10.13 19.71
C GLU A 29 -12.44 9.11 20.78
N THR A 30 -13.43 9.49 21.58
CA THR A 30 -14.08 8.68 22.61
C THR A 30 -14.61 7.37 22.04
N VAL A 31 -13.80 6.32 22.13
CA VAL A 31 -14.25 5.00 22.56
C VAL A 31 -13.36 4.65 23.74
N ALA A 32 -13.96 4.50 24.93
CA ALA A 32 -13.27 4.03 26.11
C ALA A 32 -12.75 2.60 25.85
N ARG A 33 -11.55 2.49 25.29
CA ARG A 33 -10.69 1.31 25.43
C ARG A 33 -9.50 1.73 26.27
N ASP A 34 -9.34 1.00 27.35
CA ASP A 34 -8.34 1.15 28.39
C ASP A 34 -6.94 1.46 27.79
N PRO A 35 -6.32 2.62 28.11
CA PRO A 35 -4.99 2.97 27.59
C PRO A 35 -3.89 2.04 28.11
N THR A 36 -4.21 1.12 29.03
CA THR A 36 -3.26 0.16 29.60
C THR A 36 -3.08 -1.13 28.78
N LEU A 37 -3.91 -1.38 27.74
CA LEU A 37 -3.81 -2.59 26.90
C LEU A 37 -2.84 -2.47 25.70
N LEU A 38 -2.39 -1.27 25.34
CA LEU A 38 -1.55 -1.02 24.15
C LEU A 38 -0.06 -0.87 24.48
N LYS A 39 0.43 -1.55 25.53
CA LYS A 39 1.87 -1.66 25.83
C LYS A 39 2.50 -2.94 25.27
N GLY A 40 1.72 -3.75 24.54
CA GLY A 40 2.19 -4.86 23.75
C GLY A 40 2.49 -4.43 22.31
N MET A 41 3.48 -5.08 21.69
CA MET A 41 3.77 -4.92 20.26
C MET A 41 2.52 -5.29 19.45
N ILE A 42 1.89 -4.32 18.79
CA ILE A 42 0.69 -4.54 17.97
C ILE A 42 1.11 -5.36 16.75
N ASP A 43 0.44 -6.49 16.53
CA ASP A 43 0.61 -7.31 15.34
C ASP A 43 -0.44 -6.91 14.29
N PRO A 44 -0.06 -6.17 13.23
CA PRO A 44 -1.02 -5.68 12.23
C PRO A 44 -1.57 -6.80 11.34
N THR A 45 -1.00 -8.01 11.38
CA THR A 45 -1.56 -9.17 10.66
C THR A 45 -2.79 -9.76 11.33
N LYS A 46 -3.04 -9.39 12.61
CA LYS A 46 -4.15 -9.91 13.43
C LYS A 46 -5.24 -8.87 13.68
N VAL A 47 -5.06 -7.66 13.20
CA VAL A 47 -5.94 -6.52 13.47
C VAL A 47 -6.36 -5.90 12.15
N HIS A 48 -7.63 -5.54 12.03
CA HIS A 48 -8.11 -4.88 10.83
C HIS A 48 -7.44 -3.50 10.67
N SER A 49 -6.99 -3.18 9.47
CA SER A 49 -6.23 -1.97 9.15
C SER A 49 -7.01 -0.68 9.52
N SER A 50 -8.34 -0.72 9.52
CA SER A 50 -9.19 0.40 9.99
C SER A 50 -9.11 0.67 11.49
N GLU A 51 -8.65 -0.28 12.31
CA GLU A 51 -8.36 -0.03 13.73
C GLU A 51 -7.03 0.70 13.91
N LEU A 52 -6.12 0.58 12.94
CA LEU A 52 -4.78 1.17 12.96
C LEU A 52 -4.70 2.51 12.19
N LEU A 53 -5.58 2.70 11.21
CA LEU A 53 -5.54 3.81 10.25
C LEU A 53 -6.88 4.53 10.15
N HIS A 54 -6.83 5.84 9.95
CA HIS A 54 -7.89 6.59 9.29
C HIS A 54 -7.53 6.73 7.80
N VAL A 55 -8.51 6.48 6.94
CA VAL A 55 -8.41 6.72 5.51
C VAL A 55 -9.64 7.50 5.07
N TRP A 56 -9.44 8.53 4.24
CA TRP A 56 -10.53 9.32 3.66
C TRP A 56 -10.14 9.90 2.31
N CYS A 57 -11.14 10.37 1.57
CA CYS A 57 -10.97 10.93 0.23
C CYS A 57 -11.03 12.46 0.29
N MET A 58 -10.28 13.11 -0.60
CA MET A 58 -10.25 14.55 -0.78
C MET A 58 -10.26 14.89 -2.27
N PRO A 59 -10.90 16.00 -2.70
CA PRO A 59 -10.84 16.42 -4.09
C PRO A 59 -9.41 16.79 -4.49
N SER A 60 -9.10 16.69 -5.79
CA SER A 60 -7.79 17.11 -6.34
C SER A 60 -7.49 18.60 -6.15
N THR A 61 -8.51 19.43 -5.92
CA THR A 61 -8.38 20.87 -5.69
C THR A 61 -8.06 21.26 -4.24
N ALA A 62 -8.11 20.32 -3.30
CA ALA A 62 -7.79 20.58 -1.90
C ALA A 62 -6.33 20.27 -1.59
N ASN A 63 -5.70 21.10 -0.77
CA ASN A 63 -4.37 20.79 -0.24
C ASN A 63 -4.53 19.87 0.97
N VAL A 64 -3.91 18.69 0.94
CA VAL A 64 -3.86 17.79 2.09
C VAL A 64 -2.51 17.94 2.81
N GLY A 65 -2.53 18.58 3.97
CA GLY A 65 -1.36 18.80 4.81
C GLY A 65 -1.17 17.72 5.88
N PRO A 66 0.03 17.64 6.51
CA PRO A 66 0.33 16.65 7.54
C PRO A 66 -0.55 16.73 8.79
N GLN A 67 -1.15 17.90 9.06
CA GLN A 67 -2.00 18.14 10.23
C GLN A 67 -3.50 18.07 9.92
N ASP A 68 -3.87 17.68 8.70
CA ASP A 68 -5.29 17.58 8.36
C ASP A 68 -5.99 16.47 9.14
N MET A 69 -7.19 16.81 9.58
CA MET A 69 -8.01 15.95 10.42
C MET A 69 -8.67 14.84 9.61
N PRO A 70 -8.76 13.62 10.16
CA PRO A 70 -9.54 12.54 9.58
C PRO A 70 -10.98 12.95 9.29
N ARG A 71 -11.53 12.40 8.20
CA ARG A 71 -12.94 12.51 7.83
C ARG A 71 -13.54 11.11 7.66
N ALA A 72 -14.87 11.06 7.49
CA ALA A 72 -15.53 9.83 7.11
C ALA A 72 -15.01 9.34 5.75
N LEU A 73 -14.86 8.03 5.61
CA LEU A 73 -14.49 7.41 4.35
C LEU A 73 -15.72 7.33 3.44
N GLU A 74 -15.69 8.08 2.35
CA GLU A 74 -16.71 8.04 1.29
C GLU A 74 -16.18 7.28 0.07
N PRO A 75 -17.04 6.51 -0.64
CA PRO A 75 -16.67 5.88 -1.91
C PRO A 75 -16.15 6.91 -2.91
N VAL A 76 -15.16 6.53 -3.73
CA VAL A 76 -14.64 7.40 -4.79
C VAL A 76 -15.42 7.15 -6.06
N SER A 77 -16.15 8.15 -6.51
CA SER A 77 -16.79 8.16 -7.82
C SER A 77 -16.18 9.26 -8.68
N PHE A 78 -15.49 8.84 -9.75
CA PHE A 78 -15.11 9.73 -10.84
C PHE A 78 -16.35 9.99 -11.68
N PHE A 79 -16.87 11.20 -11.57
CA PHE A 79 -18.04 11.61 -12.34
C PHE A 79 -17.65 11.64 -13.82
N GLU A 80 -18.47 10.94 -14.62
CA GLU A 80 -18.58 10.97 -16.09
C GLU A 80 -17.41 11.61 -16.85
N LEU A 81 -16.40 10.80 -17.20
CA LEU A 81 -15.24 11.23 -17.98
C LEU A 81 -15.43 10.93 -19.47
N ALA A 82 -15.14 11.92 -20.29
CA ALA A 82 -14.98 11.74 -21.72
C ALA A 82 -13.70 10.96 -22.05
N ARG A 83 -13.63 10.41 -23.25
CA ARG A 83 -12.38 9.84 -23.77
C ARG A 83 -11.39 10.98 -24.01
N ASN A 84 -10.11 10.72 -23.74
CA ASN A 84 -9.03 11.71 -23.72
C ASN A 84 -9.17 12.76 -22.58
N GLU A 85 -9.98 12.44 -21.56
CA GLU A 85 -10.05 13.20 -20.32
C GLU A 85 -9.12 12.62 -19.26
N ARG A 86 -8.66 13.49 -18.35
CA ARG A 86 -7.90 13.09 -17.18
C ARG A 86 -8.52 13.70 -15.94
N GLU A 87 -8.80 12.85 -14.97
CA GLU A 87 -9.36 13.23 -13.68
C GLU A 87 -8.48 12.73 -12.53
N SER A 88 -8.64 13.31 -11.35
CA SER A 88 -7.90 12.85 -10.18
C SER A 88 -8.57 13.14 -8.85
N VAL A 89 -8.19 12.34 -7.87
CA VAL A 89 -8.64 12.41 -6.49
C VAL A 89 -7.45 12.19 -5.56
N GLN A 90 -7.58 12.62 -4.32
CA GLN A 90 -6.60 12.35 -3.27
C GLN A 90 -7.17 11.39 -2.23
N ILE A 91 -6.34 10.47 -1.77
CA ILE A 91 -6.62 9.57 -0.65
C ILE A 91 -5.66 9.92 0.47
N ALA A 92 -6.20 10.34 1.60
CA ALA A 92 -5.45 10.71 2.79
C ALA A 92 -5.43 9.53 3.77
N ILE A 93 -4.26 9.29 4.38
CA ILE A 93 -3.99 8.18 5.29
C ILE A 93 -3.32 8.76 6.54
N ARG A 94 -3.89 8.50 7.71
CA ARG A 94 -3.35 8.94 9.00
C ARG A 94 -3.33 7.78 9.99
N PRO A 95 -2.20 7.50 10.66
CA PRO A 95 -2.13 6.47 11.68
C PRO A 95 -2.88 6.91 12.96
N LYS A 96 -3.70 6.01 13.52
CA LYS A 96 -4.38 6.16 14.82
C LYS A 96 -3.46 5.83 15.98
N VAL A 97 -2.68 4.77 15.79
CA VAL A 97 -1.74 4.21 16.75
C VAL A 97 -0.43 3.90 16.03
N SER A 98 0.64 3.64 16.79
CA SER A 98 1.91 3.17 16.23
C SER A 98 2.05 1.68 16.49
N TRP A 99 2.40 0.91 15.45
CA TRP A 99 2.65 -0.54 15.49
C TRP A 99 4.06 -0.91 15.00
N ALA A 100 4.92 0.07 14.69
CA ALA A 100 6.33 -0.13 14.38
C ALA A 100 7.26 0.54 15.41
N GLY A 101 8.50 0.06 15.51
CA GLY A 101 9.42 0.37 16.62
C GLY A 101 10.49 1.46 16.37
N LEU A 102 10.50 2.14 15.21
CA LEU A 102 11.67 2.90 14.74
C LEU A 102 11.33 4.32 14.24
N GLY A 103 10.60 5.11 15.04
CA GLY A 103 10.30 6.51 14.71
C GLY A 103 9.28 6.70 13.57
N ILE A 104 8.75 5.61 13.04
CA ILE A 104 7.57 5.55 12.17
C ILE A 104 6.40 5.00 12.98
N ALA A 105 5.18 5.40 12.64
CA ALA A 105 3.97 4.80 13.21
C ALA A 105 3.79 3.37 12.70
N GLY A 106 4.07 3.15 11.42
CA GLY A 106 3.97 1.85 10.79
C GLY A 106 4.10 1.93 9.28
N THR A 107 4.23 0.78 8.65
CA THR A 107 4.25 0.65 7.19
C THR A 107 2.88 0.18 6.70
N VAL A 108 2.43 0.72 5.59
CA VAL A 108 1.23 0.28 4.89
C VAL A 108 1.60 -0.15 3.48
N GLN A 109 0.97 -1.23 3.04
CA GLN A 109 0.96 -1.66 1.65
C GLN A 109 -0.27 -1.07 0.98
N VAL A 110 -0.05 -0.44 -0.18
CA VAL A 110 -1.11 0.11 -1.02
C VAL A 110 -1.10 -0.66 -2.32
N GLN A 111 -2.21 -1.32 -2.62
CA GLN A 111 -2.45 -2.04 -3.86
C GLN A 111 -3.57 -1.36 -4.63
N CYS A 112 -3.50 -1.38 -5.95
CA CYS A 112 -4.59 -0.92 -6.80
C CYS A 112 -4.86 -1.92 -7.92
N THR A 113 -6.14 -2.14 -8.20
CA THR A 113 -6.61 -3.03 -9.27
C THR A 113 -6.87 -2.25 -10.55
N ASP A 114 -6.88 -2.94 -11.67
CA ASP A 114 -7.42 -2.40 -12.93
C ASP A 114 -8.88 -1.97 -12.71
N LEU A 115 -9.33 -0.96 -13.46
CA LEU A 115 -10.75 -0.65 -13.54
C LEU A 115 -11.35 -1.49 -14.67
N CYS A 116 -12.27 -2.38 -14.33
CA CYS A 116 -12.86 -3.33 -15.27
C CYS A 116 -14.33 -3.00 -15.53
N SER A 117 -14.76 -3.14 -16.78
CA SER A 117 -16.16 -3.04 -17.17
C SER A 117 -16.82 -4.42 -17.25
N THR A 118 -18.15 -4.45 -17.18
CA THR A 118 -18.94 -5.68 -17.38
C THR A 118 -18.81 -6.27 -18.77
N SER A 119 -18.37 -5.48 -19.76
CA SER A 119 -18.06 -5.92 -21.13
C SER A 119 -16.73 -6.65 -21.26
N GLY A 120 -15.87 -6.63 -20.22
CA GLY A 120 -14.51 -7.16 -20.26
C GLY A 120 -13.44 -6.14 -20.65
N ASP A 121 -13.82 -4.89 -20.94
CA ASP A 121 -12.88 -3.79 -21.15
C ASP A 121 -12.21 -3.39 -19.85
N ARG A 122 -10.95 -2.93 -19.92
CA ARG A 122 -10.17 -2.56 -18.74
C ARG A 122 -9.34 -1.29 -18.93
N LEU A 123 -9.20 -0.52 -17.86
CA LEU A 123 -8.22 0.55 -17.72
C LEU A 123 -7.10 0.03 -16.80
N VAL A 124 -5.92 -0.15 -17.38
CA VAL A 124 -4.81 -0.85 -16.74
C VAL A 124 -4.06 0.07 -15.76
N VAL A 125 -3.71 -0.47 -14.58
CA VAL A 125 -2.88 0.22 -13.60
C VAL A 125 -1.44 0.37 -14.08
N GLY A 126 -0.87 1.56 -13.89
CA GLY A 126 0.44 1.96 -14.40
C GLY A 126 0.36 2.67 -15.75
N GLU A 127 -0.68 2.40 -16.53
CA GLU A 127 -0.92 3.04 -17.82
C GLU A 127 -1.98 4.12 -17.72
N SER A 128 -3.25 3.71 -17.60
CA SER A 128 -4.43 4.58 -17.51
C SER A 128 -4.65 5.06 -16.08
N LEU A 129 -4.39 4.20 -15.09
CA LEU A 129 -4.49 4.55 -13.68
C LEU A 129 -3.10 4.73 -13.08
N ARG A 130 -2.81 5.91 -12.53
CA ARG A 130 -1.50 6.22 -11.92
C ARG A 130 -1.67 6.69 -10.49
N ILE A 131 -0.85 6.15 -9.60
CA ILE A 131 -0.81 6.51 -8.19
C ILE A 131 0.52 7.20 -7.88
N ARG A 132 0.45 8.33 -7.17
CA ARG A 132 1.62 9.12 -6.78
C ARG A 132 1.52 9.52 -5.31
N ARG A 133 2.62 9.57 -4.58
CA ARG A 133 2.66 10.16 -3.24
C ARG A 133 2.69 11.68 -3.36
N VAL A 134 1.87 12.35 -2.56
CA VAL A 134 1.93 13.81 -2.40
C VAL A 134 3.00 14.12 -1.36
N VAL A 135 4.00 14.92 -1.75
CA VAL A 135 5.13 15.30 -0.90
C VAL A 135 5.12 16.81 -0.68
N PRO A 136 5.20 17.27 0.57
CA PRO A 136 5.28 18.69 0.85
C PRO A 136 6.62 19.27 0.40
N VAL A 137 6.58 20.38 -0.34
CA VAL A 137 7.72 21.22 -0.68
C VAL A 137 7.57 22.51 0.13
N LEU A 138 8.53 22.77 1.03
CA LEU A 138 8.48 23.92 1.94
C LEU A 138 7.19 24.00 2.78
N GLY A 139 6.63 22.84 3.15
CA GLY A 139 5.40 22.73 3.95
C GLY A 139 4.10 22.79 3.13
N VAL A 140 4.17 22.96 1.81
CA VAL A 140 3.01 22.96 0.91
C VAL A 140 2.96 21.65 0.13
N PRO A 141 1.83 20.90 0.13
CA PRO A 141 1.70 19.67 -0.66
C PRO A 141 1.71 19.98 -2.16
N ASP A 142 2.84 19.75 -2.83
CA ASP A 142 3.07 20.23 -4.20
C ASP A 142 3.67 19.16 -5.12
N ALA A 143 4.66 18.40 -4.63
CA ALA A 143 5.35 17.43 -5.45
C ALA A 143 4.58 16.10 -5.52
N LEU A 144 4.37 15.58 -6.73
CA LEU A 144 3.77 14.26 -6.97
C LEU A 144 4.86 13.25 -7.35
N VAL A 145 5.21 12.36 -6.43
CA VAL A 145 6.22 11.32 -6.64
C VAL A 145 5.57 10.01 -7.08
N PRO A 146 5.88 9.46 -8.27
CA PRO A 146 5.31 8.19 -8.72
C PRO A 146 5.53 7.06 -7.73
N LEU A 147 4.49 6.25 -7.51
CA LEU A 147 4.56 5.03 -6.74
C LEU A 147 4.63 3.82 -7.67
N ALA A 148 5.34 2.77 -7.24
CA ALA A 148 5.40 1.53 -8.00
C ALA A 148 4.02 0.85 -7.99
N MET A 149 3.60 0.35 -9.14
CA MET A 149 2.30 -0.32 -9.31
C MET A 149 2.50 -1.77 -9.73
N PRO A 150 1.58 -2.69 -9.42
CA PRO A 150 0.28 -2.48 -8.76
C PRO A 150 0.33 -2.35 -7.23
N LEU A 151 1.51 -2.52 -6.63
CA LEU A 151 1.71 -2.63 -5.19
C LEU A 151 2.91 -1.78 -4.76
N THR A 152 2.72 -0.96 -3.73
CA THR A 152 3.75 -0.13 -3.11
C THR A 152 3.67 -0.17 -1.60
N GLN A 153 4.79 0.09 -0.93
CA GLN A 153 4.81 0.29 0.52
C GLN A 153 5.04 1.76 0.86
N LEU A 154 4.40 2.23 1.93
CA LEU A 154 4.51 3.59 2.44
C LEU A 154 4.75 3.56 3.95
N ASN A 155 5.75 4.32 4.39
CA ASN A 155 5.98 4.53 5.81
C ASN A 155 5.16 5.73 6.28
N LEU A 156 4.39 5.53 7.35
CA LEU A 156 3.59 6.56 7.99
C LEU A 156 4.29 7.05 9.24
N TYR A 157 4.22 8.36 9.50
CA TYR A 157 4.79 8.97 10.68
C TYR A 157 3.71 9.24 11.74
N PRO A 158 4.05 9.12 13.04
CA PRO A 158 3.08 9.35 14.10
C PRO A 158 2.49 10.75 14.05
N GLY A 159 1.15 10.84 14.05
CA GLY A 159 0.46 12.14 14.04
C GLY A 159 0.53 12.91 12.72
N GLU A 160 1.03 12.30 11.64
CA GLU A 160 1.06 12.91 10.31
C GLU A 160 0.08 12.26 9.34
N THR A 161 -0.57 13.09 8.53
CA THR A 161 -1.40 12.66 7.40
C THR A 161 -0.53 12.58 6.15
N THR A 162 -0.52 11.41 5.52
CA THR A 162 0.11 11.19 4.21
C THR A 162 -0.98 11.13 3.14
N ALA A 163 -0.79 11.85 2.03
CA ALA A 163 -1.72 11.83 0.91
C ALA A 163 -1.14 11.10 -0.31
N ILE A 164 -2.04 10.41 -1.01
CA ILE A 164 -1.79 9.73 -2.27
C ILE A 164 -2.70 10.35 -3.33
N TRP A 165 -2.12 10.68 -4.47
CA TRP A 165 -2.79 11.19 -5.64
C TRP A 165 -3.10 10.05 -6.61
N VAL A 166 -4.39 9.83 -6.90
CA VAL A 166 -4.85 8.85 -7.88
C VAL A 166 -5.33 9.61 -9.11
N SER A 167 -4.74 9.34 -10.26
CA SER A 167 -5.15 9.93 -11.53
C SER A 167 -5.59 8.87 -12.53
N VAL A 168 -6.72 9.11 -13.17
CA VAL A 168 -7.28 8.30 -14.26
C VAL A 168 -7.11 9.09 -15.56
N ASP A 169 -6.53 8.46 -16.57
CA ASP A 169 -6.38 8.96 -17.93
C ASP A 169 -7.19 8.02 -18.83
N VAL A 170 -8.25 8.52 -19.45
CA VAL A 170 -9.17 7.69 -20.26
C VAL A 170 -8.68 7.67 -21.71
N PRO A 171 -8.22 6.52 -22.25
CA PRO A 171 -7.76 6.45 -23.63
C PRO A 171 -8.85 6.82 -24.64
N ASN A 172 -8.45 7.40 -25.77
CA ASN A 172 -9.38 7.73 -26.85
C ASN A 172 -10.16 6.51 -27.38
N ALA A 173 -9.52 5.33 -27.39
CA ALA A 173 -10.15 4.09 -27.85
C ALA A 173 -11.02 3.42 -26.78
N GLN A 174 -11.11 3.97 -25.56
CA GLN A 174 -11.81 3.31 -24.47
C GLN A 174 -13.33 3.25 -24.72
N PRO A 175 -13.96 2.06 -24.66
CA PRO A 175 -15.40 1.96 -24.81
C PRO A 175 -16.15 2.71 -23.71
N PRO A 176 -17.29 3.35 -24.04
CA PRO A 176 -18.13 3.99 -23.04
C PRO A 176 -18.77 2.93 -22.15
N GLY A 177 -18.94 3.24 -20.86
CA GLY A 177 -19.47 2.30 -19.89
C GLY A 177 -19.01 2.59 -18.47
N GLN A 178 -19.48 1.77 -17.53
CA GLN A 178 -19.03 1.82 -16.15
C GLN A 178 -17.84 0.89 -15.96
N TYR A 179 -16.87 1.38 -15.20
CA TYR A 179 -15.65 0.69 -14.82
C TYR A 179 -15.52 0.72 -13.31
N GLU A 180 -15.21 -0.42 -12.72
CA GLU A 180 -15.04 -0.57 -11.27
C GLU A 180 -13.68 -1.17 -10.96
N GLY A 181 -13.07 -0.69 -9.88
CA GLY A 181 -11.87 -1.28 -9.30
C GLY A 181 -11.71 -0.82 -7.86
N GLU A 182 -10.55 -1.10 -7.27
CA GLU A 182 -10.32 -0.84 -5.85
C GLU A 182 -8.90 -0.34 -5.57
N VAL A 183 -8.79 0.46 -4.51
CA VAL A 183 -7.53 0.71 -3.81
C VAL A 183 -7.60 -0.03 -2.48
N ILE A 184 -6.65 -0.91 -2.23
CA ILE A 184 -6.57 -1.75 -1.03
C ILE A 184 -5.40 -1.24 -0.20
N ILE A 185 -5.66 -0.91 1.06
CA ILE A 185 -4.66 -0.41 2.01
C ILE A 185 -4.58 -1.37 3.18
N THR A 186 -3.40 -1.95 3.38
CA THR A 186 -3.14 -2.98 4.38
C THR A 186 -2.02 -2.51 5.30
N ALA A 187 -2.26 -2.48 6.61
CA ALA A 187 -1.20 -2.26 7.58
C ALA A 187 -0.30 -3.49 7.62
N THR A 188 1.01 -3.29 7.47
CA THR A 188 2.00 -4.37 7.50
C THR A 188 2.85 -4.26 8.76
N GLY A 189 3.29 -5.41 9.27
CA GLY A 189 4.23 -5.50 10.40
C GLY A 189 5.57 -4.88 10.04
N ASP A 190 6.51 -4.84 10.99
CA ASP A 190 7.86 -4.42 10.68
C ASP A 190 8.49 -5.43 9.71
N VAL A 191 8.46 -5.07 8.43
CA VAL A 191 9.03 -5.80 7.31
C VAL A 191 10.56 -5.60 7.25
N ALA A 192 11.17 -4.93 8.24
CA ALA A 192 12.63 -4.82 8.34
C ALA A 192 13.33 -6.18 8.58
N GLU A 193 12.60 -7.25 8.93
CA GLU A 193 13.17 -8.61 8.98
C GLU A 193 12.56 -9.60 7.98
N SER A 194 11.37 -9.34 7.40
CA SER A 194 10.60 -10.40 6.72
C SER A 194 10.51 -10.31 5.19
N THR A 195 10.95 -9.23 4.52
CA THR A 195 11.09 -9.24 3.03
C THR A 195 12.55 -9.21 2.57
N THR A 196 13.51 -9.06 3.49
CA THR A 196 14.95 -9.26 3.22
C THR A 196 15.53 -10.54 3.80
N GLN A 197 14.73 -11.41 4.42
CA GLN A 197 15.15 -12.76 4.85
C GLN A 197 14.46 -13.88 4.06
N PHE A 198 14.57 -13.88 2.73
CA PHE A 198 14.39 -15.11 1.95
C PHE A 198 15.53 -16.13 2.13
N LEU A 199 16.31 -15.99 3.20
CA LEU A 199 17.27 -16.94 3.78
C LEU A 199 18.17 -16.14 4.72
N GLY A 200 18.43 -16.64 5.92
CA GLY A 200 19.48 -16.12 6.79
C GLY A 200 20.85 -16.18 6.10
N LYS A 201 21.82 -15.34 6.52
CA LYS A 201 23.17 -15.36 5.92
C LYS A 201 23.77 -16.77 5.93
N SER A 202 23.59 -17.55 7.00
CA SER A 202 24.10 -18.93 7.07
C SER A 202 23.45 -19.84 6.03
N GLU A 203 22.16 -19.70 5.81
CA GLU A 203 21.42 -20.51 4.85
C GLU A 203 21.76 -20.10 3.41
N ARG A 204 21.97 -18.80 3.12
CA ARG A 204 22.45 -18.37 1.78
C ARG A 204 23.84 -18.91 1.49
N HIS A 205 24.70 -18.92 2.49
CA HIS A 205 26.03 -19.52 2.36
C HIS A 205 25.96 -21.04 2.21
N GLN A 206 24.97 -21.70 2.84
CA GLN A 206 24.75 -23.13 2.70
C GLN A 206 24.25 -23.48 1.30
N LEU A 207 23.21 -22.80 0.80
CA LEU A 207 22.73 -22.99 -0.56
C LEU A 207 23.79 -22.65 -1.61
N TYR A 208 24.53 -21.54 -1.43
CA TYR A 208 25.64 -21.20 -2.31
C TYR A 208 26.70 -22.31 -2.35
N ARG A 209 27.04 -22.89 -1.19
CA ARG A 209 27.99 -24.01 -1.10
C ARG A 209 27.45 -25.26 -1.78
N GLU A 210 26.18 -25.58 -1.58
CA GLU A 210 25.53 -26.74 -2.22
C GLU A 210 25.47 -26.57 -3.74
N LEU A 211 25.02 -25.40 -4.22
CA LEU A 211 24.95 -25.10 -5.65
C LEU A 211 26.34 -25.14 -6.30
N LYS A 212 27.35 -24.58 -5.62
CA LYS A 212 28.75 -24.60 -6.08
C LYS A 212 29.31 -26.02 -6.14
N ASN A 213 29.02 -26.86 -5.14
CA ASN A 213 29.42 -28.27 -5.15
C ASN A 213 28.75 -29.04 -6.30
N TYR A 214 27.50 -28.76 -6.65
CA TYR A 214 26.85 -29.42 -7.79
C TYR A 214 27.42 -28.96 -9.14
N LEU A 215 27.77 -27.68 -9.27
CA LEU A 215 28.48 -27.15 -10.44
C LEU A 215 29.85 -27.80 -10.62
N ASP A 216 30.59 -28.00 -9.53
CA ASP A 216 31.90 -28.66 -9.50
C ASP A 216 31.81 -30.15 -9.92
N VAL A 217 30.70 -30.83 -9.59
CA VAL A 217 30.44 -32.23 -10.01
C VAL A 217 30.15 -32.35 -11.52
N VAL A 218 29.68 -31.28 -12.16
CA VAL A 218 29.30 -31.24 -13.59
C VAL A 218 30.43 -30.66 -14.46
N GLU A 219 31.47 -30.06 -13.86
CA GLU A 219 32.59 -29.51 -14.60
C GLU A 219 33.34 -30.63 -15.37
N PRO A 220 33.66 -30.43 -16.67
CA PRO A 220 34.22 -31.49 -17.50
C PRO A 220 35.65 -31.83 -17.04
N ILE A 221 35.80 -33.01 -16.43
CA ILE A 221 37.10 -33.57 -16.10
C ILE A 221 37.65 -34.23 -17.37
N ASP A 222 38.76 -33.69 -17.88
CA ASP A 222 39.44 -34.20 -19.07
C ASP A 222 39.79 -35.70 -18.94
N GLY A 223 39.46 -36.47 -19.97
CA GLY A 223 39.77 -37.90 -20.07
C GLY A 223 38.73 -38.92 -19.58
N LYS A 224 37.45 -38.55 -19.36
CA LYS A 224 36.41 -39.48 -18.85
C LYS A 224 35.37 -39.90 -19.92
N SER A 225 34.88 -41.14 -19.83
CA SER A 225 33.98 -41.75 -20.80
C SER A 225 32.59 -41.06 -20.82
N PRO A 226 31.92 -41.02 -21.98
CA PRO A 226 30.64 -40.31 -22.13
C PRO A 226 29.53 -40.85 -21.21
N ASP A 227 29.52 -42.15 -20.93
CA ASP A 227 28.53 -42.78 -20.05
C ASP A 227 28.65 -42.32 -18.59
N GLU A 228 29.88 -42.07 -18.10
CA GLU A 228 30.10 -41.56 -16.74
C GLU A 228 29.64 -40.10 -16.60
N LEU A 229 29.77 -39.30 -17.66
CA LEU A 229 29.30 -37.92 -17.68
C LEU A 229 27.77 -37.87 -17.61
N VAL A 230 27.08 -38.78 -18.33
CA VAL A 230 25.62 -38.88 -18.31
C VAL A 230 25.12 -39.23 -16.91
N GLU A 231 25.73 -40.20 -16.23
CA GLU A 231 25.33 -40.58 -14.87
C GLU A 231 25.62 -39.47 -13.83
N ARG A 232 26.71 -38.70 -13.98
CA ARG A 232 26.98 -37.53 -13.13
C ARG A 232 25.95 -36.43 -13.32
N VAL A 233 25.61 -36.11 -14.57
CA VAL A 233 24.58 -35.11 -14.89
C VAL A 233 23.23 -35.54 -14.33
N LYS A 234 22.87 -36.82 -14.45
CA LYS A 234 21.62 -37.37 -13.90
C LYS A 234 21.59 -37.30 -12.37
N SER A 235 22.69 -37.63 -11.70
CA SER A 235 22.85 -37.52 -10.25
C SER A 235 22.76 -36.07 -9.75
N ALA A 236 23.46 -35.14 -10.43
CA ALA A 236 23.40 -33.70 -10.14
C ALA A 236 21.98 -33.15 -10.35
N THR A 237 21.30 -33.54 -11.44
CA THR A 237 19.91 -33.15 -11.73
C THR A 237 18.94 -33.66 -10.67
N SER A 238 19.10 -34.92 -10.21
CA SER A 238 18.28 -35.48 -9.15
C SER A 238 18.48 -34.74 -7.81
N SER A 239 19.72 -34.35 -7.51
CA SER A 239 20.06 -33.62 -6.29
C SER A 239 19.54 -32.19 -6.32
N LEU A 240 19.67 -31.48 -7.45
CA LEU A 240 19.06 -30.17 -7.68
C LEU A 240 17.54 -30.20 -7.54
N ARG A 241 16.87 -31.22 -8.07
CA ARG A 241 15.41 -31.40 -7.87
C ARG A 241 15.05 -31.54 -6.39
N LYS A 242 15.87 -32.22 -5.58
CA LYS A 242 15.64 -32.31 -4.13
C LYS A 242 15.84 -30.98 -3.40
N VAL A 243 16.82 -30.18 -3.82
CA VAL A 243 17.04 -28.82 -3.26
C VAL A 243 15.88 -27.90 -3.63
N LEU A 244 15.37 -27.99 -4.86
CA LEU A 244 14.19 -27.22 -5.30
C LEU A 244 12.89 -27.62 -4.59
N LEU A 245 12.83 -28.82 -4.01
CA LEU A 245 11.72 -29.30 -3.19
C LEU A 245 11.93 -29.08 -1.68
N SER A 246 13.01 -28.38 -1.30
CA SER A 246 13.29 -28.09 0.11
C SER A 246 12.42 -26.94 0.65
N PRO A 247 12.22 -26.84 1.98
CA PRO A 247 11.33 -25.86 2.60
C PRO A 247 11.49 -24.39 2.15
N PRO A 248 12.68 -23.86 1.84
CA PRO A 248 12.80 -22.47 1.37
C PRO A 248 12.31 -22.23 -0.07
N PHE A 249 12.01 -23.29 -0.82
CA PHE A 249 11.53 -23.22 -2.21
C PHE A 249 10.12 -23.78 -2.38
N SER A 250 9.50 -24.33 -1.32
CA SER A 250 8.13 -24.85 -1.38
C SER A 250 7.11 -23.77 -1.72
N ASP A 251 7.34 -22.53 -1.30
CA ASP A 251 6.46 -21.37 -1.56
C ASP A 251 6.47 -20.94 -3.04
N LEU A 252 7.43 -21.43 -3.83
CA LEU A 252 7.55 -21.14 -5.26
C LEU A 252 6.97 -22.27 -6.13
N PHE A 253 6.58 -23.39 -5.53
CA PHE A 253 6.00 -24.54 -6.22
C PHE A 253 4.47 -24.43 -6.23
N THR A 254 3.91 -23.66 -7.17
CA THR A 254 2.51 -23.82 -7.57
C THR A 254 2.41 -24.99 -8.53
N ASP A 255 2.20 -26.19 -7.98
CA ASP A 255 1.86 -27.36 -8.79
C ASP A 255 0.41 -27.22 -9.27
N ASN A 256 0.20 -27.37 -10.57
CA ASN A 256 -1.11 -27.34 -11.20
C ASN A 256 -1.88 -28.60 -10.79
N GLY A 257 -2.70 -28.48 -9.75
CA GLY A 257 -3.72 -29.46 -9.40
C GLY A 257 -3.93 -29.59 -7.90
N LEU A 258 -5.11 -29.14 -7.45
CA LEU A 258 -5.64 -29.29 -6.09
C LEU A 258 -4.91 -28.48 -5.01
N VAL A 259 -4.97 -27.15 -5.13
CA VAL A 259 -4.77 -26.26 -3.98
C VAL A 259 -6.13 -25.97 -3.38
N ASP A 260 -6.31 -26.47 -2.16
CA ASP A 260 -7.36 -26.16 -1.22
C ASP A 260 -7.39 -24.65 -0.97
N MET A 261 -8.52 -24.02 -1.26
CA MET A 261 -8.73 -22.58 -1.22
C MET A 261 -8.90 -22.07 0.21
N MET A 262 -7.83 -21.75 0.94
CA MET A 262 -8.03 -21.12 2.27
C MET A 262 -7.07 -19.99 2.69
N ASP A 263 -6.00 -19.64 1.95
CA ASP A 263 -5.02 -18.64 2.45
C ASP A 263 -5.04 -17.26 1.73
N GLU A 264 -5.69 -17.15 0.57
CA GLU A 264 -5.91 -15.84 -0.12
C GLU A 264 -6.95 -14.96 0.61
N ASP A 265 -7.78 -15.54 1.49
CA ASP A 265 -8.82 -14.82 2.23
C ASP A 265 -8.30 -14.13 3.51
N ALA A 266 -7.06 -14.41 3.93
CA ALA A 266 -6.52 -13.79 5.13
C ALA A 266 -6.08 -12.33 4.89
N ILE A 267 -5.50 -12.04 3.72
CA ILE A 267 -5.01 -10.68 3.36
C ILE A 267 -6.20 -9.75 3.06
N THR A 268 -7.29 -10.29 2.52
CA THR A 268 -8.48 -9.51 2.13
C THR A 268 -9.34 -9.09 3.33
N ASN A 269 -9.39 -9.87 4.40
CA ASN A 269 -10.27 -9.59 5.55
C ASN A 269 -9.76 -8.50 6.50
N TYR A 270 -8.47 -8.16 6.50
CA TYR A 270 -7.89 -7.15 7.40
C TYR A 270 -7.56 -5.82 6.71
N SER A 271 -7.92 -5.64 5.44
CA SER A 271 -7.54 -4.50 4.63
C SER A 271 -8.66 -3.47 4.50
N ILE A 272 -8.30 -2.18 4.40
CA ILE A 272 -9.26 -1.13 4.01
C ILE A 272 -9.39 -1.16 2.49
N ARG A 273 -10.60 -1.35 1.97
CA ARG A 273 -10.90 -1.37 0.54
C ARG A 273 -11.68 -0.12 0.15
N LEU A 274 -11.12 0.67 -0.76
CA LEU A 274 -11.77 1.83 -1.33
C LEU A 274 -12.25 1.47 -2.73
N LYS A 275 -13.57 1.43 -2.92
CA LYS A 275 -14.16 1.24 -4.24
C LYS A 275 -13.94 2.48 -5.10
N LEU A 276 -13.38 2.27 -6.29
CA LEU A 276 -13.28 3.25 -7.36
C LEU A 276 -14.36 2.94 -8.40
N THR A 277 -15.22 3.92 -8.69
CA THR A 277 -16.15 3.84 -9.81
C THR A 277 -15.87 4.95 -10.82
N LEU A 278 -15.90 4.60 -12.10
CA LEU A 278 -15.70 5.52 -13.20
C LEU A 278 -16.76 5.25 -14.27
N THR A 279 -17.40 6.31 -14.76
CA THR A 279 -18.25 6.24 -15.94
C THR A 279 -17.53 6.89 -17.12
N VAL A 280 -17.25 6.13 -18.17
CA VAL A 280 -16.72 6.66 -19.43
C VAL A 280 -17.87 7.01 -20.36
N TRP A 281 -17.89 8.26 -20.82
CA TRP A 281 -18.90 8.78 -21.74
C TRP A 281 -18.61 8.46 -23.20
N ASP A 282 -19.68 8.40 -24.00
CA ASP A 282 -19.59 8.33 -25.46
C ASP A 282 -19.33 9.73 -26.05
N PHE A 283 -18.26 10.36 -25.57
CA PHE A 283 -17.79 11.65 -26.03
C PHE A 283 -16.27 11.65 -26.01
N VAL A 284 -15.65 12.24 -27.02
CA VAL A 284 -14.19 12.36 -27.12
C VAL A 284 -13.84 13.83 -26.94
N LEU A 285 -13.11 14.15 -25.88
CA LEU A 285 -12.55 15.48 -25.73
C LEU A 285 -11.48 15.69 -26.80
N PRO A 286 -11.62 16.73 -27.64
CA PRO A 286 -10.60 17.04 -28.63
C PRO A 286 -9.28 17.31 -27.93
N ALA A 287 -8.20 16.71 -28.44
CA ALA A 287 -6.87 16.99 -27.92
C ALA A 287 -6.60 18.49 -28.07
N THR A 288 -6.51 19.21 -26.95
CA THR A 288 -6.07 20.59 -26.97
C THR A 288 -4.64 20.59 -27.52
N PRO A 289 -4.34 21.28 -28.65
CA PRO A 289 -2.97 21.41 -29.10
C PRO A 289 -2.17 22.04 -27.95
N SER A 290 -1.23 21.28 -27.38
CA SER A 290 -0.38 21.79 -26.32
C SER A 290 0.44 22.93 -26.90
N LEU A 291 0.13 24.16 -26.49
CA LEU A 291 1.11 25.23 -26.60
C LEU A 291 2.34 24.73 -25.81
N PRO A 292 3.54 24.71 -26.40
CA PRO A 292 4.73 24.50 -25.59
C PRO A 292 4.72 25.58 -24.52
N ALA A 293 4.66 25.18 -23.25
CA ALA A 293 4.80 26.10 -22.16
C ALA A 293 6.20 26.72 -22.29
N VAL A 294 6.27 27.92 -22.86
CA VAL A 294 7.46 28.76 -22.76
C VAL A 294 7.48 29.23 -21.31
N ILE A 295 8.03 28.40 -20.43
CA ILE A 295 8.36 28.78 -19.07
C ILE A 295 9.59 29.67 -19.20
N GLY A 296 9.36 30.98 -19.13
CA GLY A 296 10.40 32.02 -19.10
C GLY A 296 10.95 32.22 -17.70
#